data_AF-A0A1M7G4U4-F1
#
_entry.id   AF-A0A1M7G4U4-F1
#
_cell.length_a   1.000
_cell.length_b   1.000
_cell.length_c   1.000
_cell.angle_alpha   90.00
_cell.angle_beta   90.00
_cell.angle_gamma   90.00
#
_symmetry.space_group_name_H-M   'P 1'
#
loop_
_entity.id
_entity.type
_entity.pdbx_description
1 polymer ?
#
loop_
_entity_poly.entity_id
_entity_poly.type
_entity_poly.pdbx_seq_one_letter_code
_entity_poly.pdbx_strand_id
1 'polypeptide(L)' 'MDEILGYLGGLIERGFRLFGLWILKLLTDGRYRDTNSYLYFLPTFIGFVTLAVLSIAILCIFLFLLS' A
#
# COMPACT_ATOMS: atom_id res chain seq x y z
N MET A 1 -19.12 15.97 -14.72
CA MET A 1 -17.65 15.81 -14.59
C MET A 1 -17.30 15.27 -13.20
N ASP A 2 -18.05 15.68 -12.17
CA ASP A 2 -17.89 15.25 -10.77
C ASP A 2 -18.22 13.78 -10.47
N GLU A 3 -19.25 13.19 -11.08
CA GLU A 3 -19.60 11.78 -10.80
C GLU A 3 -18.55 10.78 -11.33
N ILE A 4 -17.97 11.06 -12.50
CA ILE A 4 -16.93 10.21 -13.11
C ILE A 4 -15.65 10.28 -12.27
N LEU A 5 -15.27 11.48 -11.83
CA LEU A 5 -14.14 11.71 -10.92
C LEU A 5 -14.36 11.03 -9.56
N GLY A 6 -15.59 11.09 -9.02
CA GLY A 6 -15.94 10.39 -7.78
C GLY A 6 -15.87 8.87 -7.91
N TYR A 7 -16.36 8.32 -9.03
CA TYR A 7 -16.29 6.88 -9.31
C TYR A 7 -14.85 6.39 -9.49
N LEU A 8 -14.04 7.12 -10.27
CA LEU A 8 -12.61 6.85 -10.43
C LEU A 8 -11.87 6.94 -9.10
N GLY A 9 -12.16 7.97 -8.29
CA GLY A 9 -11.60 8.13 -6.95
C GLY A 9 -11.90 6.92 -6.05
N GLY A 10 -13.16 6.49 -6.00
CA GLY A 10 -13.56 5.31 -5.20
C GLY A 10 -12.95 3.99 -5.70
N LEU A 11 -12.78 3.84 -7.02
CA LEU A 11 -12.18 2.65 -7.62
C LEU A 11 -10.67 2.59 -7.35
N ILE A 12 -9.99 3.72 -7.47
CA ILE A 12 -8.58 3.87 -7.11
C ILE A 12 -8.40 3.59 -5.61
N GLU A 13 -9.23 4.17 -4.75
CA GLU A 13 -9.12 3.98 -3.30
C GLU A 13 -9.29 2.51 -2.90
N ARG A 14 -10.26 1.79 -3.50
CA ARG A 14 -10.43 0.34 -3.29
C ARG A 14 -9.26 -0.47 -3.82
N GLY A 15 -8.75 -0.14 -5.00
CA GLY A 15 -7.60 -0.83 -5.59
C GLY A 15 -6.34 -0.68 -4.75
N PHE A 16 -6.01 0.55 -4.34
CA PHE A 16 -4.88 0.86 -3.48
C PHE A 16 -4.98 0.21 -2.11
N ARG A 17 -6.19 0.15 -1.55
CA ARG A 17 -6.49 -0.51 -0.28
C ARG A 17 -6.20 -2.02 -0.34
N LEU A 18 -6.64 -2.70 -1.39
CA LEU A 18 -6.37 -4.13 -1.60
C LEU A 18 -4.87 -4.38 -1.86
N PHE A 19 -4.24 -3.51 -2.63
CA PHE A 19 -2.82 -3.65 -2.96
C PHE A 19 -1.90 -3.37 -1.75
N GLY A 20 -2.23 -2.39 -0.91
CA GLY A 20 -1.53 -2.13 0.34
C GLY A 20 -1.61 -3.32 1.32
N LEU A 21 -2.78 -3.96 1.43
CA LEU A 21 -2.93 -5.20 2.20
C LEU A 21 -2.08 -6.33 1.65
N TRP A 22 -2.03 -6.46 0.33
CA TRP A 22 -1.23 -7.49 -0.33
C TRP A 22 0.26 -7.30 -0.06
N ILE A 23 0.77 -6.07 -0.15
CA ILE A 23 2.15 -5.72 0.21
C ILE A 23 2.44 -6.00 1.69
N LEU A 24 1.55 -5.58 2.60
CA LEU A 24 1.70 -5.85 4.04
C LEU A 24 1.75 -7.34 4.34
N LYS A 25 0.90 -8.14 3.67
CA LYS A 25 0.88 -9.59 3.81
C LYS A 25 2.17 -10.23 3.29
N LEU A 26 2.72 -9.73 2.19
CA LEU A 26 4.01 -10.17 1.65
C LEU A 26 5.17 -9.84 2.58
N LEU A 27 5.25 -8.60 3.07
CA LEU A 27 6.31 -8.13 3.96
C LEU A 27 6.32 -8.84 5.32
N THR A 28 5.17 -9.33 5.77
CA THR A 28 5.03 -9.99 7.07
C THR A 28 4.85 -11.51 6.96
N ASP A 29 5.23 -12.11 5.82
CA ASP A 29 5.24 -13.56 5.60
C ASP A 29 3.89 -14.24 5.90
N GLY A 30 2.79 -13.58 5.50
CA GLY A 30 1.44 -14.11 5.74
C GLY A 30 0.99 -14.10 7.21
N ARG A 31 1.82 -13.59 8.14
CA ARG A 31 1.47 -13.46 9.56
C ARG A 31 0.48 -12.33 9.81
N TYR A 32 0.31 -11.42 8.86
CA TYR A 32 -0.81 -10.49 8.82
C TYR A 32 -2.11 -11.21 8.45
N ARG A 33 -2.87 -11.59 9.48
CA ARG A 33 -4.17 -12.24 9.36
C ARG A 33 -5.27 -11.20 9.54
N ASP A 34 -5.86 -10.75 8.43
CA ASP A 34 -7.19 -10.14 8.37
C ASP A 34 -7.51 -8.96 9.32
N THR A 35 -6.51 -8.20 9.78
CA THR A 35 -6.79 -7.03 10.62
C THR A 35 -7.19 -5.84 9.75
N ASN A 36 -8.46 -5.85 9.31
CA ASN A 36 -9.16 -4.76 8.63
C ASN A 36 -9.02 -3.40 9.34
N SER A 37 -8.61 -3.39 10.62
CA SER A 37 -8.41 -2.20 11.44
C SER A 37 -7.19 -1.35 11.05
N TYR A 38 -6.14 -1.89 10.42
CA TYR A 38 -4.99 -1.06 10.01
C TYR A 38 -5.22 -0.29 8.71
N LEU A 39 -6.22 -0.70 7.92
CA LEU A 39 -6.73 0.09 6.79
C LEU A 39 -7.37 1.40 7.22
N TYR A 40 -7.84 1.47 8.46
CA TYR A 40 -8.30 2.72 9.07
C TYR A 40 -7.14 3.58 9.61
N PHE A 41 -5.95 3.01 9.78
CA PHE A 41 -4.74 3.74 10.20
C PHE A 41 -3.88 4.21 9.02
N LEU A 42 -4.00 3.52 7.87
CA LEU A 42 -3.43 3.91 6.57
C LEU A 42 -4.53 4.22 5.51
N PRO A 43 -5.62 4.94 5.82
CA PRO A 43 -6.73 5.09 4.88
C PRO A 43 -6.43 6.08 3.75
N THR A 44 -5.28 6.77 3.80
CA THR A 44 -4.95 7.84 2.87
C THR A 44 -3.93 7.36 1.85
N PHE A 45 -4.10 7.81 0.59
CA PHE A 45 -3.11 7.69 -0.49
C PHE A 45 -1.67 7.91 -0.02
N ILE A 46 -1.47 8.85 0.90
CA ILE A 46 -0.19 9.17 1.53
C ILE A 46 0.43 7.96 2.25
N GLY A 47 -0.32 7.25 3.09
CA GLY A 47 0.20 6.09 3.82
C GLY A 47 0.63 4.97 2.87
N PHE A 48 -0.13 4.78 1.79
CA PHE A 48 0.25 3.84 0.73
C PHE A 48 1.53 4.28 0.01
N VAL A 49 1.63 5.55 -0.40
CA VAL A 49 2.83 6.10 -1.04
C VAL A 49 4.04 5.95 -0.11
N THR A 50 3.88 6.23 1.18
CA THR A 50 4.94 6.01 2.17
C THR A 50 5.39 4.56 2.21
N LEU A 51 4.48 3.59 2.28
CA LEU A 51 4.85 2.16 2.25
C LEU A 51 5.55 1.75 0.96
N ALA A 52 5.07 2.22 -0.20
CA ALA A 52 5.69 1.93 -1.48
C ALA A 52 7.10 2.51 -1.58
N VAL A 53 7.28 3.77 -1.20
CA VAL A 53 8.59 4.44 -1.16
C VAL A 53 9.54 3.74 -0.19
N LEU A 54 9.06 3.36 1.00
CA LEU A 54 9.89 2.66 1.99
C LEU A 54 10.35 1.29 1.48
N SER A 55 9.46 0.56 0.81
CA SER A 55 9.78 -0.74 0.21
C SER A 55 10.81 -0.62 -0.90
N ILE A 56 10.67 0.38 -1.78
CA ILE A 56 11.63 0.67 -2.85
C ILE A 56 12.98 1.09 -2.26
N ALA A 57 12.98 1.92 -1.21
CA ALA A 57 14.19 2.36 -0.54
C ALA A 57 14.96 1.17 0.07
N ILE A 58 14.26 0.25 0.75
CA ILE A 58 14.86 -0.97 1.29
C ILE A 58 15.48 -1.82 0.16
N LEU A 59 14.76 -2.01 -0.94
CA LEU A 59 15.27 -2.75 -2.10
C LEU A 59 16.51 -2.09 -2.71
N CYS A 60 16.52 -0.76 -2.85
CA CYS A 60 17.67 -0.01 -3.36
C CYS A 60 18.89 -0.14 -2.46
N ILE A 61 18.70 -0.04 -1.13
CA ILE A 61 19.78 -0.22 -0.16
C ILE A 61 20.33 -1.65 -0.24
N PHE A 62 19.45 -2.64 -0.31
CA PHE A 62 19.87 -4.03 -0.44
C PHE A 62 20.66 -4.28 -1.73
N LEU A 63 20.17 -3.75 -2.87
CA LEU A 63 20.84 -3.85 -4.16
C LEU A 63 22.22 -3.15 -4.14
N PHE A 64 22.31 -1.98 -3.51
CA PHE A 64 23.56 -1.25 -3.34
C PHE A 64 24.57 -2.01 -2.49
N LEU A 65 24.13 -2.66 -1.40
CA LEU A 65 25.00 -3.48 -0.55
C LEU A 65 25.48 -4.77 -1.23
N LEU A 66 24.78 -5.23 -2.26
CA LEU A 66 25.13 -6.43 -3.03
C LEU A 66 26.07 -6.13 -4.22
N SER A 67 26.18 -4.85 -4.60
CA SER A 67 27.04 -4.35 -5.68
C SER A 67 28.47 -4.09 -5.20
#